data_AF-A0A258RSD6-F1
#
_entry.id   AF-A0A258RSD6-F1
#
_cell.length_a   1.000
_cell.length_b   1.000
_cell.length_c   1.000
_cell.angle_alpha   90.00
_cell.angle_beta   90.00
_cell.angle_gamma   90.00
#
_symmetry.space_group_name_H-M   'P 1'
#
loop_
_entity.id
_entity.type
_entity.pdbx_description
1 polymer ?
#
loop_
_entity_poly.entity_id
_entity_poly.type
_entity_poly.pdbx_seq_one_letter_code
_entity_poly.pdbx_strand_id
1 'polypeptide(L)' 'MAQDASPPSGGTPQPEQIVAFMDADKDGFIAKDEAQGPLVQYFGMVDADKDDKISLVELKTAMEAMRPPEPAQ' A
#
# COMPACT_ATOMS: atom_id res chain seq x y z
N MET A 1 3.09 -22.68 -8.88
CA MET A 1 3.88 -21.69 -8.12
C MET A 1 3.12 -20.40 -8.16
N ALA A 2 2.41 -20.10 -7.08
CA ALA A 2 1.60 -18.90 -6.96
C ALA A 2 2.53 -17.72 -6.67
N GLN A 3 2.20 -16.59 -7.29
CA GLN A 3 2.67 -15.24 -6.99
C GLN A 3 4.10 -14.95 -7.47
N ASP A 4 4.12 -14.47 -8.71
CA ASP A 4 5.07 -13.50 -9.24
C ASP A 4 5.37 -12.41 -8.19
N ALA A 5 6.39 -12.65 -7.39
CA ALA A 5 7.00 -11.70 -6.48
C ALA A 5 8.44 -11.49 -6.99
N SER A 6 8.54 -10.71 -8.07
CA SER A 6 9.81 -10.29 -8.64
C SER A 6 10.69 -9.57 -7.57
N PRO A 7 12.03 -9.74 -7.61
CA PRO A 7 12.94 -9.50 -6.48
C PRO A 7 13.20 -8.01 -6.15
N PRO A 8 13.68 -7.69 -4.93
CA PRO A 8 13.85 -6.33 -4.45
C PRO A 8 15.09 -5.68 -5.09
N SER A 9 14.89 -4.73 -5.98
CA SER A 9 15.97 -3.84 -6.45
C SER A 9 15.48 -2.40 -6.37
N GLY A 10 15.88 -1.69 -5.30
CA GLY A 10 15.84 -0.23 -5.26
C GLY A 10 14.74 0.41 -4.43
N GLY A 11 14.86 0.38 -3.10
CA GLY A 11 14.59 1.56 -2.25
C GLY A 11 13.14 1.96 -1.92
N THR A 12 12.10 1.26 -2.37
CA THR A 12 10.72 1.55 -1.93
C THR A 12 10.30 0.59 -0.81
N PRO A 13 9.82 1.09 0.35
CA PRO A 13 9.30 0.23 1.42
C PRO A 13 8.13 -0.60 0.90
N GLN A 14 8.09 -1.88 1.27
CA GLN A 14 6.99 -2.77 0.86
C GLN A 14 5.67 -2.30 1.47
N PRO A 15 4.52 -2.50 0.79
CA PRO A 15 3.21 -2.14 1.35
C PRO A 15 2.96 -2.85 2.67
N GLU A 16 3.41 -4.10 2.82
CA GLU A 16 3.35 -4.87 4.07
C GLU A 16 4.11 -4.19 5.22
N GLN A 17 5.23 -3.54 4.93
CA GLN A 17 5.99 -2.81 5.95
C GLN A 17 5.24 -1.54 6.34
N ILE A 18 4.73 -0.78 5.37
CA ILE A 18 3.98 0.45 5.64
C ILE A 18 2.74 0.15 6.48
N VAL A 19 1.98 -0.87 6.10
CA VAL A 19 0.84 -1.38 6.89
C VAL A 19 1.34 -1.78 8.28
N ALA A 20 2.33 -2.66 8.40
CA ALA A 20 2.82 -3.08 9.71
C ALA A 20 3.36 -1.94 10.62
N PHE A 21 3.77 -0.80 10.05
CA PHE A 21 4.19 0.38 10.80
C PHE A 21 3.02 1.24 11.29
N MET A 22 1.85 1.16 10.65
CA MET A 22 0.69 2.04 10.90
C MET A 22 -0.53 1.30 11.45
N ASP A 23 -0.65 0.00 11.15
CA ASP A 23 -1.66 -0.95 11.61
C ASP A 23 -1.42 -1.27 13.08
N ALA A 24 -2.10 -0.51 13.93
CA ALA A 24 -2.03 -0.62 15.38
C ALA A 24 -2.77 -1.88 15.87
N ASP A 25 -3.87 -2.23 15.21
CA ASP A 25 -4.69 -3.40 15.56
C ASP A 25 -4.13 -4.72 14.99
N LYS A 26 -3.28 -4.64 13.96
CA LYS A 26 -2.65 -5.78 13.27
C LYS A 26 -3.63 -6.62 12.45
N ASP A 27 -4.64 -5.97 11.87
CA ASP A 27 -5.62 -6.64 10.99
C ASP A 27 -5.11 -6.78 9.55
N GLY A 28 -4.00 -6.12 9.21
CA GLY A 28 -3.42 -6.09 7.86
C GLY A 28 -3.97 -4.99 6.97
N PHE A 29 -4.64 -4.00 7.57
CA PHE A 29 -5.25 -2.84 6.91
C PHE A 29 -4.86 -1.59 7.69
N ILE A 30 -4.89 -0.42 7.04
CA ILE A 30 -4.75 0.87 7.74
C ILE A 30 -6.13 1.52 7.75
N ALA A 31 -6.80 1.52 8.88
CA ALA A 31 -8.06 2.26 9.03
C ALA A 31 -7.82 3.77 8.96
N LYS A 32 -8.85 4.55 8.65
CA LYS A 32 -8.78 6.02 8.65
C LYS A 32 -8.40 6.62 10.02
N ASP A 33 -8.74 5.93 11.10
CA ASP A 33 -8.36 6.31 12.46
C ASP A 33 -6.86 6.06 12.73
N GLU A 34 -6.29 5.03 12.10
CA GLU A 34 -4.87 4.67 12.15
C GLU A 34 -4.03 5.46 11.14
N ALA A 35 -4.67 5.95 10.07
CA ALA A 35 -4.03 6.82 9.11
C ALA A 35 -3.62 8.13 9.80
N GLN A 36 -2.32 8.42 9.79
CA GLN A 36 -1.78 9.64 10.38
C GLN A 36 -0.84 10.38 9.43
N GLY A 37 -0.69 11.68 9.66
CA GLY A 37 0.20 12.55 8.89
C GLY A 37 -0.21 12.66 7.42
N PRO A 38 0.75 12.62 6.46
CA PRO A 38 0.45 12.78 5.05
C PRO A 38 -0.44 11.66 4.49
N LEU A 39 -0.43 10.47 5.11
CA LEU A 39 -1.27 9.35 4.65
C LEU A 39 -2.75 9.71 4.68
N VAL A 40 -3.22 10.50 5.65
CA VAL A 40 -4.63 10.95 5.72
C VAL A 40 -5.03 11.73 4.47
N GLN A 41 -4.11 12.51 3.89
CA GLN A 41 -4.38 13.29 2.68
C GLN A 41 -4.46 12.41 1.43
N TYR A 42 -3.63 11.36 1.39
CA TYR A 42 -3.64 10.37 0.32
C TYR A 42 -4.63 9.25 0.56
N PHE A 43 -5.27 9.20 1.72
CA PHE A 43 -6.13 8.11 2.12
C PHE A 43 -7.23 7.85 1.09
N GLY A 44 -7.98 8.89 0.72
CA GLY A 44 -9.02 8.78 -0.32
C GLY A 44 -8.48 8.60 -1.74
N MET A 45 -7.16 8.73 -1.98
CA MET A 45 -6.55 8.34 -3.25
C MET A 45 -6.16 6.86 -3.28
N VAL A 46 -5.84 6.28 -2.12
CA VAL A 46 -5.44 4.88 -1.98
C VAL A 46 -6.67 3.99 -1.74
N ASP A 47 -7.59 4.40 -0.88
CA ASP A 47 -8.89 3.78 -0.59
C ASP A 47 -9.82 3.97 -1.80
N ALA A 48 -9.73 3.02 -2.74
CA ALA A 48 -10.49 3.03 -3.98
C ALA A 48 -11.92 2.53 -3.76
N ASP A 49 -12.10 1.60 -2.82
CA ASP A 49 -13.41 1.03 -2.45
C ASP A 49 -14.22 1.97 -1.53
N LYS A 50 -13.57 2.92 -0.86
CA LYS A 50 -14.15 3.88 0.08
C LYS A 50 -14.72 3.21 1.32
N ASP A 51 -14.02 2.20 1.83
CA ASP A 51 -14.41 1.49 3.05
C ASP A 51 -13.79 2.12 4.32
N ASP A 52 -13.22 3.33 4.20
CA ASP A 52 -12.52 4.01 5.30
C ASP A 52 -11.35 3.16 5.87
N LYS A 53 -10.80 2.24 5.05
CA LYS A 53 -9.56 1.48 5.33
C LYS A 53 -8.75 1.24 4.05
N ILE A 54 -7.43 1.26 4.17
CA ILE A 54 -6.51 0.92 3.08
C ILE A 54 -6.09 -0.52 3.22
N SER A 55 -6.41 -1.32 2.20
CA SER A 55 -5.98 -2.71 2.11
C SER A 55 -4.57 -2.83 1.55
N LEU A 56 -3.89 -3.93 1.88
CA LEU A 56 -2.61 -4.32 1.29
C LEU A 56 -2.63 -4.26 -0.25
N VAL A 57 -3.74 -4.71 -0.85
CA VAL A 57 -3.96 -4.72 -2.30
C VAL A 57 -4.08 -3.31 -2.87
N GLU A 58 -4.80 -2.43 -2.18
CA GLU A 58 -5.00 -1.04 -2.59
C GLU A 58 -3.72 -0.24 -2.47
N LEU A 59 -3.00 -0.39 -1.35
CA LEU A 59 -1.70 0.22 -1.14
C LEU A 59 -0.69 -0.25 -2.18
N LYS A 60 -0.66 -1.57 -2.46
CA LYS A 60 0.18 -2.13 -3.52
C LYS A 60 -0.18 -1.51 -4.86
N THR A 61 -1.47 -1.44 -5.21
CA THR A 61 -1.94 -0.83 -6.47
C THR A 61 -1.54 0.64 -6.59
N ALA A 62 -1.68 1.42 -5.51
CA ALA A 62 -1.27 2.82 -5.48
C ALA A 62 0.25 2.99 -5.63
N MET A 63 1.05 2.11 -5.01
CA MET A 63 2.50 2.10 -5.18
C MET A 63 2.94 1.65 -6.56
N GLU A 64 2.26 0.66 -7.15
CA GLU A 64 2.49 0.21 -8.52
C GLU A 64 2.12 1.30 -9.54
N ALA A 65 1.09 2.09 -9.27
CA ALA A 65 0.73 3.25 -10.10
C ALA A 65 1.74 4.41 -10.01
N MET A 66 2.47 4.52 -8.88
CA MET A 66 3.57 5.48 -8.71
C MET A 66 4.90 4.97 -9.27
N ARG A 67 5.04 3.65 -9.47
CA ARG A 67 6.14 3.08 -10.27
C ARG A 67 5.83 3.44 -11.73
N PRO A 68 6.76 4.10 -12.47
CA PRO A 68 6.57 4.24 -13.91
C PRO A 68 6.37 2.84 -14.50
N PRO A 69 5.51 2.66 -15.53
CA PRO A 69 5.37 1.37 -16.17
C PRO A 69 6.75 0.95 -16.62
N GLU A 70 7.27 -0.10 -15.98
CA GLU A 70 8.44 -0.79 -16.50
C GLU A 70 8.04 -1.22 -17.92
N PRO A 71 8.75 -0.81 -18.98
CA PRO A 71 8.51 -1.41 -20.27
C PRO A 71 8.76 -2.91 -20.08
N ALA A 72 7.71 -3.70 -20.27
CA ALA A 72 7.81 -5.16 -20.30
C ALA A 72 9.05 -5.54 -21.12
N GLN A 73 10.02 -6.18 -20.46
CA GLN A 73 11.11 -6.89 -21.13
C GLN A 73 10.59 -8.25 -21.58
#